data_AF-A0A077KMC2-F1
#
_entry.id   AF-A0A077KMC2-F1
#
_cell.length_a   1.000
_cell.length_b   1.000
_cell.length_c   1.000
_cell.angle_alpha   90.00
_cell.angle_beta   90.00
_cell.angle_gamma   90.00
#
_symmetry.space_group_name_H-M   'P 1'
#
loop_
_entity.id
_entity.type
_entity.pdbx_description
1 polymer ?
#
loop_
_entity_poly.entity_id
_entity_poly.type
_entity_poly.pdbx_seq_one_letter_code
_entity_poly.pdbx_strand_id
1 'polypeptide(L)'
;MKKLILLSSVFLGEMVFAQVGINTSNPKATLDIVARNATGAITDTDGIIIPHLDRQRAQNMATVETSTMIYVDNISTGANFGKAIHIDEMGFYYFDGDIWQKLNLNNNSYSLGDIQYSARTTDHSGWYLLNGRSITSLPINAKLAAESLGLTASLFDATDKTLKTKNITENIGTVGGSAFVTILQNNLPNITLTGTANITINSAGSHTHGSDKGTGFLVTGLPGGGYGGGSASSWGGTGAANTTASTGQHMHTLSQTLVVPLGGSNQPVDNRSAYLALNTFIYLGE
;
A
#
# COMPACT_ATOMS: atom_id res chain seq x y z
N MET A 1 7.22 0.29 95.91
CA MET A 1 7.86 0.77 94.67
C MET A 1 8.75 -0.25 93.94
N LYS A 2 9.21 -1.35 94.57
CA LYS A 2 10.05 -2.37 93.88
C LYS A 2 9.27 -3.36 92.98
N LYS A 3 7.97 -3.56 93.19
CA LYS A 3 7.14 -4.51 92.42
C LYS A 3 6.57 -3.95 91.11
N LEU A 4 6.54 -2.62 90.94
CA LEU A 4 6.00 -1.97 89.73
C LEU A 4 7.01 -1.96 88.57
N ILE A 5 8.31 -1.98 88.90
CA ILE A 5 9.40 -1.97 87.90
C ILE A 5 9.48 -3.30 87.13
N LEU A 6 9.11 -4.41 87.76
CA LEU A 6 9.14 -5.73 87.14
C LEU A 6 8.01 -5.93 86.09
N LEU A 7 6.90 -5.21 86.23
CA LEU A 7 5.77 -5.29 85.28
C LEU A 7 6.01 -4.40 84.06
N SER A 8 6.71 -3.26 84.22
CA SER A 8 7.13 -2.42 83.09
C SER A 8 8.18 -3.08 82.18
N SER A 9 9.03 -3.96 82.71
CA SER A 9 10.07 -4.65 81.91
C SER A 9 9.54 -5.74 80.97
N VAL A 10 8.31 -6.24 81.19
CA VAL A 10 7.71 -7.30 80.37
C VAL A 10 6.99 -6.74 79.12
N PHE A 11 6.72 -5.43 79.08
CA PHE A 11 6.08 -4.75 77.94
C PHE A 11 7.06 -4.10 76.95
N LEU A 12 8.37 -4.23 77.14
CA LEU A 12 9.39 -3.91 76.12
C LEU A 12 9.62 -5.09 75.16
N GLY A 13 8.54 -5.72 74.71
CA GLY A 13 8.60 -6.65 73.58
C GLY A 13 8.93 -5.86 72.33
N GLU A 14 10.20 -5.86 71.93
CA GLU A 14 10.61 -5.30 70.64
C GLU A 14 9.82 -6.02 69.54
N MET A 15 9.24 -5.24 68.61
CA MET A 15 8.67 -5.79 67.39
C MET A 15 9.84 -6.30 66.54
N VAL A 16 10.22 -7.56 66.74
CA VAL A 16 11.21 -8.23 65.90
C VAL A 16 10.56 -8.45 64.54
N PHE A 17 11.00 -7.71 63.54
CA PHE A 17 10.55 -7.95 62.18
C PHE A 17 11.21 -9.22 61.64
N ALA A 18 10.42 -10.11 61.04
CA ALA A 18 10.89 -11.39 60.51
C ALA A 18 11.55 -11.29 59.11
N GLN A 19 11.92 -10.09 58.65
CA GLN A 19 12.59 -9.94 57.35
C GLN A 19 14.06 -10.34 57.43
N VAL A 20 14.55 -11.01 56.40
CA VAL A 20 15.95 -11.43 56.26
C VAL A 20 16.62 -10.55 55.22
N GLY A 21 17.65 -9.81 55.64
CA GLY A 21 18.54 -9.08 54.74
C GLY A 21 19.84 -9.85 54.52
N ILE A 22 20.29 -9.97 53.27
CA ILE A 22 21.65 -10.40 52.93
C ILE A 22 22.40 -9.18 52.39
N ASN A 23 23.53 -8.85 53.01
CA ASN A 23 24.31 -7.63 52.75
C ASN A 23 23.53 -6.31 52.98
N THR A 24 22.43 -6.33 53.74
CA THR A 24 21.70 -5.12 54.17
C THR A 24 21.17 -5.28 55.58
N SER A 25 21.26 -4.22 56.40
CA SER A 25 20.67 -4.17 57.74
C SER A 25 19.24 -3.63 57.75
N ASN A 26 18.74 -3.15 56.61
CA ASN A 26 17.41 -2.56 56.48
C ASN A 26 16.69 -3.18 55.27
N PRO A 27 16.24 -4.44 55.38
CA PRO A 27 15.60 -5.16 54.27
C PRO A 27 14.28 -4.50 53.87
N LYS A 28 14.04 -4.39 52.56
CA LYS A 28 12.82 -3.79 51.98
C LYS A 28 11.69 -4.81 51.72
N ALA A 29 11.98 -6.09 51.87
CA ALA A 29 11.03 -7.19 51.68
C ALA A 29 11.35 -8.33 52.66
N THR A 30 10.54 -9.39 52.68
CA THR A 30 10.77 -10.56 53.55
C THR A 30 12.15 -11.19 53.33
N LEU A 31 12.64 -11.18 52.09
CA LEU A 31 14.03 -11.46 51.73
C LEU A 31 14.53 -10.30 50.85
N ASP A 32 15.58 -9.61 51.27
CA ASP A 32 16.23 -8.54 50.51
C ASP A 32 17.72 -8.87 50.37
N ILE A 33 18.19 -9.01 49.13
CA ILE A 33 19.58 -9.34 48.82
C ILE A 33 20.17 -8.17 48.06
N VAL A 34 21.13 -7.49 48.68
CA VAL A 34 21.81 -6.35 48.06
C VAL A 34 23.19 -6.80 47.57
N ALA A 35 23.60 -6.26 46.41
CA ALA A 35 24.94 -6.47 45.86
C ALA A 35 26.00 -6.11 46.90
N ARG A 36 27.03 -6.94 47.03
CA ARG A 36 28.14 -6.64 47.95
C ARG A 36 28.85 -5.35 47.55
N ASN A 37 28.96 -5.12 46.24
CA ASN A 37 29.55 -3.93 45.65
C ASN A 37 28.62 -3.40 44.54
N ALA A 38 27.72 -2.49 44.89
CA ALA A 38 26.67 -2.03 43.98
C ALA A 38 27.12 -1.09 42.84
N THR A 39 28.39 -0.66 42.81
CA THR A 39 28.92 0.29 41.81
C THR A 39 30.39 0.02 41.46
N GLY A 40 30.83 0.47 40.27
CA GLY A 40 32.24 0.49 39.86
C GLY A 40 32.66 -0.65 38.94
N ALA A 41 33.98 -0.84 38.79
CA ALA A 41 34.61 -1.83 37.91
C ALA A 41 34.98 -3.15 38.63
N ILE A 42 34.26 -3.47 39.70
CA ILE A 42 34.52 -4.67 40.51
C ILE A 42 34.02 -5.92 39.76
N THR A 43 34.79 -7.01 39.83
CA THR A 43 34.52 -8.26 39.08
C THR A 43 33.93 -9.37 39.95
N ASP A 44 33.63 -9.10 41.22
CA ASP A 44 32.95 -10.04 42.09
C ASP A 44 31.55 -10.36 41.54
N THR A 45 31.13 -11.62 41.64
CA THR A 45 29.81 -12.06 41.18
C THR A 45 28.80 -11.94 42.31
N ASP A 46 27.80 -11.07 42.13
CA ASP A 46 26.58 -11.04 42.94
C ASP A 46 25.46 -11.76 42.17
N GLY A 47 24.65 -12.59 42.86
CA GLY A 47 23.54 -13.28 42.21
C GLY A 47 22.89 -14.34 43.11
N ILE A 48 21.80 -14.92 42.62
CA ILE A 48 21.11 -16.04 43.24
C ILE A 48 21.20 -17.22 42.28
N ILE A 49 21.86 -18.30 42.70
CA ILE A 49 21.82 -19.58 41.99
C ILE A 49 20.61 -20.35 42.51
N ILE A 50 19.60 -20.51 41.65
CA ILE A 50 18.43 -21.36 41.92
C ILE A 50 18.76 -22.82 41.57
N PRO A 51 17.93 -23.81 41.97
CA PRO A 51 18.20 -25.21 41.64
C PRO A 51 18.28 -25.48 40.13
N HIS A 52 19.34 -26.16 39.70
CA HIS A 52 19.52 -26.65 38.34
C HIS A 52 19.11 -28.12 38.25
N LEU A 53 18.43 -28.50 37.17
CA LEU A 53 17.97 -29.86 36.96
C LEU A 53 17.62 -30.14 35.49
N ASP A 54 17.56 -31.42 35.13
CA ASP A 54 17.14 -31.82 33.79
C ASP A 54 15.61 -31.79 33.62
N ARG A 55 15.14 -31.79 32.37
CA ARG A 55 13.71 -31.78 32.06
C ARG A 55 12.98 -32.96 32.69
N GLN A 56 13.59 -34.14 32.72
CA GLN A 56 12.97 -35.33 33.32
C GLN A 56 12.71 -35.15 34.82
N ARG A 57 13.63 -34.53 35.56
CA ARG A 57 13.47 -34.22 36.97
C ARG A 57 12.33 -33.22 37.17
N ALA A 58 12.25 -32.16 36.36
CA ALA A 58 11.16 -31.19 36.41
C ALA A 58 9.79 -31.87 36.17
N GLN A 59 9.73 -32.75 35.17
CA GLN A 59 8.54 -33.51 34.79
C GLN A 59 8.02 -34.41 35.92
N ASN A 60 8.93 -35.00 36.70
CA ASN A 60 8.62 -35.99 37.73
C ASN A 60 8.39 -35.40 39.13
N MET A 61 8.45 -34.07 39.31
CA MET A 61 8.18 -33.45 40.60
C MET A 61 6.68 -33.57 40.96
N ALA A 62 6.38 -34.30 42.04
CA ALA A 62 5.01 -34.60 42.44
C ALA A 62 4.30 -33.44 43.14
N THR A 63 4.97 -32.78 44.08
CA THR A 63 4.43 -31.68 44.89
C THR A 63 5.31 -30.45 44.72
N VAL A 64 4.90 -29.54 43.83
CA VAL A 64 5.60 -28.28 43.57
C VAL A 64 4.69 -27.14 43.99
N GLU A 65 5.19 -26.25 44.83
CA GLU A 65 4.47 -25.04 45.22
C GLU A 65 4.43 -24.05 44.05
N THR A 66 3.30 -23.38 43.85
CA THR A 66 3.18 -22.31 42.85
C THR A 66 4.23 -21.23 43.12
N SER A 67 4.82 -20.69 42.06
CA SER A 67 5.95 -19.73 42.08
C SER A 67 7.33 -20.34 42.40
N THR A 68 7.45 -21.67 42.51
CA THR A 68 8.78 -22.31 42.56
C THR A 68 9.56 -22.00 41.28
N MET A 69 10.80 -21.54 41.40
CA MET A 69 11.69 -21.29 40.26
C MET A 69 12.79 -22.34 40.15
N ILE A 70 13.09 -22.75 38.92
CA ILE A 70 14.17 -23.68 38.58
C ILE A 70 14.90 -23.21 37.32
N TYR A 71 16.13 -23.68 37.15
CA TYR A 71 16.84 -23.61 35.87
C TYR A 71 16.91 -25.01 35.27
N VAL A 72 16.43 -25.17 34.04
CA VAL A 72 16.59 -26.42 33.30
C VAL A 72 17.88 -26.37 32.51
N ASP A 73 18.84 -27.23 32.86
CA ASP A 73 20.19 -27.25 32.26
C ASP A 73 20.39 -28.39 31.24
N ASN A 74 19.40 -29.27 31.08
CA ASN A 74 19.45 -30.36 30.12
C ASN A 74 18.04 -30.78 29.67
N ILE A 75 17.82 -30.79 28.36
CA ILE A 75 16.56 -31.21 27.71
C ILE A 75 16.68 -32.54 26.95
N SER A 76 17.80 -33.24 27.10
CA SER A 76 18.04 -34.53 26.42
C SER A 76 17.27 -35.68 27.07
N THR A 77 16.82 -35.51 28.32
CA THR A 77 16.03 -36.48 29.09
C THR A 77 14.57 -36.02 29.23
N GLY A 78 13.66 -36.96 29.50
CA GLY A 78 12.22 -36.67 29.60
C GLY A 78 11.59 -36.25 28.26
N ALA A 79 10.35 -35.78 28.28
CA ALA A 79 9.63 -35.33 27.08
C ALA A 79 8.78 -34.09 27.38
N ASN A 80 8.42 -33.35 26.34
CA ASN A 80 7.53 -32.18 26.44
C ASN A 80 6.07 -32.65 26.61
N PHE A 81 5.78 -33.20 27.79
CA PHE A 81 4.46 -33.68 28.17
C PHE A 81 4.21 -33.48 29.67
N GLY A 82 2.94 -33.39 30.06
CA GLY A 82 2.53 -33.17 31.45
C GLY A 82 3.11 -31.86 31.99
N LYS A 83 3.67 -31.90 33.21
CA LYS A 83 4.24 -30.72 33.88
C LYS A 83 5.35 -30.04 33.07
N ALA A 84 6.07 -30.78 32.23
CA ALA A 84 7.20 -30.28 31.44
C ALA A 84 6.83 -29.86 30.01
N ILE A 85 5.54 -29.71 29.69
CA ILE A 85 5.07 -29.46 28.32
C ILE A 85 5.71 -28.22 27.65
N HIS A 86 6.06 -27.18 28.41
CA HIS A 86 6.71 -25.97 27.89
C HIS A 86 8.23 -25.92 28.10
N ILE A 87 8.86 -27.01 28.55
CA ILE A 87 10.32 -27.10 28.70
C ILE A 87 10.95 -27.53 27.37
N ASP A 88 10.93 -26.63 26.40
CA ASP A 88 11.45 -26.86 25.05
C ASP A 88 12.94 -26.55 24.89
N GLU A 89 13.48 -25.70 25.75
CA GLU A 89 14.88 -25.28 25.75
C GLU A 89 15.45 -25.21 27.17
N MET A 90 16.79 -25.19 27.28
CA MET A 90 17.44 -24.85 28.54
C MET A 90 17.10 -23.42 28.95
N GLY A 91 16.87 -23.17 30.23
CA GLY A 91 16.49 -21.84 30.70
C GLY A 91 15.80 -21.80 32.05
N PHE A 92 15.32 -20.61 32.41
CA PHE A 92 14.58 -20.37 33.65
C PHE A 92 13.10 -20.74 33.49
N TYR A 93 12.56 -21.42 34.49
CA TYR A 93 11.15 -21.80 34.55
C TYR A 93 10.58 -21.50 35.94
N TYR A 94 9.29 -21.16 35.99
CA TYR A 94 8.54 -21.11 37.24
C TYR A 94 7.31 -22.03 37.17
N PHE A 95 6.90 -22.57 38.31
CA PHE A 95 5.72 -23.42 38.38
C PHE A 95 4.45 -22.57 38.56
N ASP A 96 3.47 -22.70 37.68
CA ASP A 96 2.23 -21.91 37.75
C ASP A 96 1.14 -22.54 38.65
N GLY A 97 1.38 -23.75 39.15
CA GLY A 97 0.41 -24.56 39.89
C GLY A 97 0.03 -25.85 39.17
N ASP A 98 0.24 -25.92 37.86
CA ASP A 98 -0.04 -27.11 37.05
C ASP A 98 1.20 -27.55 36.24
N ILE A 99 1.80 -26.62 35.50
CA ILE A 99 2.91 -26.85 34.57
C ILE A 99 4.06 -25.86 34.78
N TRP A 100 5.23 -26.22 34.27
CA TRP A 100 6.41 -25.34 34.23
C TRP A 100 6.28 -24.33 33.10
N GLN A 101 6.20 -23.06 33.44
CA GLN A 101 6.18 -21.95 32.49
C GLN A 101 7.58 -21.42 32.28
N LYS A 102 7.97 -21.30 31.01
CA LYS A 102 9.24 -20.70 30.62
C LYS A 102 9.22 -19.23 31.02
N LEU A 103 10.26 -18.77 31.72
CA LEU A 103 10.48 -17.35 31.95
C LEU A 103 11.03 -16.74 30.66
N ASN A 104 10.14 -16.58 29.67
CA ASN A 104 10.48 -15.93 28.41
C ASN A 104 10.55 -14.42 28.63
N LEU A 105 11.73 -13.85 28.41
CA LEU A 105 11.84 -12.44 28.07
C LEU A 105 11.46 -12.35 26.60
N ASN A 106 10.22 -12.01 26.30
CA ASN A 106 9.78 -11.63 24.97
C ASN A 106 10.61 -10.41 24.54
N ASN A 107 11.73 -10.68 23.90
CA ASN A 107 12.73 -9.77 23.37
C ASN A 107 12.31 -9.18 22.01
N ASN A 108 11.00 -9.09 21.75
CA ASN A 108 10.49 -8.27 20.66
C ASN A 108 10.66 -6.81 21.07
N SER A 109 11.91 -6.33 20.99
CA SER A 109 12.25 -4.94 21.18
C SER A 109 11.84 -4.19 19.93
N TYR A 110 10.65 -3.59 19.97
CA TYR A 110 10.22 -2.63 18.96
C TYR A 110 10.84 -1.26 19.28
N SER A 111 11.38 -0.61 18.26
CA SER A 111 11.87 0.76 18.35
C SER A 111 10.76 1.74 18.00
N LEU A 112 10.80 2.94 18.61
CA LEU A 112 9.86 4.00 18.24
C LEU A 112 9.99 4.28 16.75
N GLY A 113 8.86 4.27 16.04
CA GLY A 113 8.79 4.52 14.61
C GLY A 113 8.86 3.26 13.75
N ASP A 114 9.04 2.08 14.33
CA ASP A 114 8.91 0.82 13.60
C ASP A 114 7.54 0.73 12.93
N ILE A 115 7.51 0.14 11.73
CA ILE A 115 6.30 -0.05 10.94
C ILE A 115 5.99 -1.53 10.81
N GLN A 116 4.73 -1.91 11.02
CA GLN A 116 4.26 -3.26 10.76
C GLN A 116 2.96 -3.27 9.96
N TYR A 117 2.72 -4.39 9.27
CA TYR A 117 1.45 -4.70 8.65
C TYR A 117 0.66 -5.69 9.51
N SER A 118 -0.65 -5.49 9.63
CA SER A 118 -1.52 -6.36 10.41
C SER A 118 -2.94 -6.41 9.83
N ALA A 119 -3.64 -7.53 10.03
CA ALA A 119 -5.07 -7.63 9.72
C ALA A 119 -5.96 -6.95 10.79
N ARG A 120 -5.39 -6.55 11.94
CA ARG A 120 -6.11 -5.85 13.00
C ARG A 120 -6.56 -4.47 12.55
N THR A 121 -7.69 -4.00 13.08
CA THR A 121 -8.34 -2.73 12.70
C THR A 121 -8.24 -1.64 13.76
N THR A 122 -7.64 -1.92 14.93
CA THR A 122 -7.52 -1.01 16.06
C THR A 122 -6.12 -1.08 16.65
N ASP A 123 -5.75 -0.06 17.42
CA ASP A 123 -4.47 -0.01 18.16
C ASP A 123 -4.30 -1.21 19.11
N HIS A 124 -3.05 -1.61 19.35
CA HIS A 124 -2.72 -2.72 20.25
C HIS A 124 -1.27 -2.65 20.71
N SER A 125 -0.96 -3.03 21.96
CA SER A 125 0.43 -3.28 22.43
C SER A 125 1.46 -2.25 21.96
N GLY A 126 1.15 -0.95 22.11
CA GLY A 126 2.00 0.17 21.67
C GLY A 126 2.04 0.46 20.17
N TRP A 127 1.27 -0.27 19.35
CA TRP A 127 1.09 -0.05 17.92
C TRP A 127 -0.15 0.77 17.63
N TYR A 128 0.02 1.80 16.80
CA TYR A 128 -1.01 2.77 16.48
C TYR A 128 -1.29 2.79 14.98
N LEU A 129 -2.57 2.72 14.61
CA LEU A 129 -3.01 2.65 13.22
C LEU A 129 -2.63 3.94 12.45
N LEU A 130 -2.01 3.79 11.28
CA LEU A 130 -1.65 4.89 10.38
C LEU A 130 -2.82 5.29 9.47
N ASN A 131 -3.81 5.98 10.04
CA ASN A 131 -5.01 6.46 9.36
C ASN A 131 -5.12 8.00 9.32
N GLY A 132 -4.03 8.72 9.56
CA GLY A 132 -4.03 10.19 9.53
C GLY A 132 -4.70 10.90 10.71
N ARG A 133 -5.14 10.17 11.75
CA ARG A 133 -5.75 10.81 12.93
C ARG A 133 -4.78 11.74 13.67
N SER A 134 -5.33 12.72 14.38
CA SER A 134 -4.52 13.67 15.16
C SER A 134 -3.76 12.96 16.29
N ILE A 135 -2.51 13.37 16.51
CA ILE A 135 -1.69 12.86 17.63
C ILE A 135 -2.28 13.24 19.00
N THR A 136 -3.14 14.26 19.05
CA THR A 136 -3.84 14.67 20.28
C THR A 136 -4.88 13.65 20.74
N SER A 137 -5.29 12.72 19.87
CA SER A 137 -6.17 11.60 20.23
C SER A 137 -5.44 10.43 20.89
N LEU A 138 -4.11 10.46 20.94
CA LEU A 138 -3.28 9.39 21.48
C LEU A 138 -3.09 9.53 23.00
N PRO A 139 -2.83 8.43 23.72
CA PRO A 139 -2.29 8.47 25.08
C PRO A 139 -1.01 9.33 25.17
N ILE A 140 -0.76 9.91 26.34
CA ILE A 140 0.30 10.93 26.53
C ILE A 140 1.70 10.41 26.14
N ASN A 141 2.02 9.17 26.48
CA ASN A 141 3.27 8.49 26.14
C ASN A 141 3.44 8.34 24.62
N ALA A 142 2.41 7.83 23.94
CA ALA A 142 2.43 7.66 22.49
C ALA A 142 2.47 9.00 21.73
N LYS A 143 1.82 10.04 22.28
CA LYS A 143 1.91 11.40 21.75
C LYS A 143 3.35 11.92 21.83
N LEU A 144 4.01 11.81 22.99
CA LEU A 144 5.41 12.23 23.17
C LEU A 144 6.35 11.44 22.24
N ALA A 145 6.11 10.14 22.08
CA ALA A 145 6.84 9.32 21.12
C ALA A 145 6.64 9.81 19.67
N ALA A 146 5.40 10.09 19.26
CA ALA A 146 5.12 10.63 17.93
C ALA A 146 5.80 12.00 17.71
N GLU A 147 5.79 12.88 18.71
CA GLU A 147 6.49 14.17 18.67
C GLU A 147 8.01 13.99 18.54
N SER A 148 8.59 13.00 19.24
CA SER A 148 10.02 12.68 19.12
C SER A 148 10.42 12.18 17.72
N LEU A 149 9.47 11.57 17.00
CA LEU A 149 9.61 11.14 15.61
C LEU A 149 9.30 12.26 14.61
N GLY A 150 8.99 13.47 15.09
CA GLY A 150 8.71 14.65 14.27
C GLY A 150 7.26 14.78 13.80
N LEU A 151 6.33 13.96 14.29
CA LEU A 151 4.90 14.11 14.00
C LEU A 151 4.29 15.12 14.98
N THR A 152 3.82 16.26 14.46
CA THR A 152 3.33 17.37 15.30
C THR A 152 1.84 17.64 15.20
N ALA A 153 1.15 17.08 14.20
CA ALA A 153 -0.29 17.30 13.97
C ALA A 153 -1.08 15.99 13.97
N SER A 154 -0.66 15.05 13.12
CA SER A 154 -1.33 13.78 12.88
C SER A 154 -0.32 12.67 12.68
N LEU A 155 -0.76 11.42 12.91
CA LEU A 155 -0.05 10.25 12.42
C LEU A 155 0.02 10.26 10.89
N PHE A 156 0.96 9.50 10.32
CA PHE A 156 0.93 9.25 8.88
C PHE A 156 -0.38 8.56 8.48
N ASP A 157 -0.82 8.80 7.26
CA ASP A 157 -1.94 8.09 6.65
C ASP A 157 -1.42 7.16 5.57
N ALA A 158 -1.50 5.86 5.81
CA ALA A 158 -1.08 4.82 4.88
C ALA A 158 -2.25 4.31 4.01
N THR A 159 -3.45 4.87 4.15
CA THR A 159 -4.65 4.43 3.42
C THR A 159 -4.44 4.55 1.91
N ASP A 160 -4.59 3.41 1.22
CA ASP A 160 -4.34 3.27 -0.23
C ASP A 160 -2.97 3.81 -0.69
N LYS A 161 -1.95 3.71 0.17
CA LYS A 161 -0.58 4.12 -0.16
C LYS A 161 0.39 2.95 -0.13
N THR A 162 1.32 2.96 -1.08
CA THR A 162 2.52 2.14 -1.01
C THR A 162 3.58 2.89 -0.21
N LEU A 163 4.11 2.25 0.84
CA LEU A 163 5.25 2.82 1.57
C LEU A 163 6.53 2.66 0.74
N LYS A 164 7.36 3.69 0.74
CA LYS A 164 8.67 3.69 0.10
C LYS A 164 9.70 4.37 0.99
N THR A 165 10.97 4.07 0.77
CA THR A 165 12.05 4.87 1.37
C THR A 165 12.02 6.28 0.78
N LYS A 166 12.25 7.30 1.63
CA LYS A 166 12.40 8.67 1.18
C LYS A 166 13.63 8.79 0.26
N ASN A 167 13.57 9.68 -0.72
CA ASN A 167 14.78 10.17 -1.40
C ASN A 167 15.49 11.22 -0.52
N ILE A 168 16.58 11.82 -1.03
CA ILE A 168 17.38 12.79 -0.26
C ILE A 168 16.56 14.05 0.09
N THR A 169 15.70 14.51 -0.81
CA THR A 169 14.97 15.77 -0.71
C THR A 169 13.61 15.65 0.00
N GLU A 170 12.98 14.48 -0.05
CA GLU A 170 11.70 14.22 0.60
C GLU A 170 11.84 14.21 2.12
N ASN A 171 10.84 14.76 2.81
CA ASN A 171 10.68 14.59 4.25
C ASN A 171 10.03 13.23 4.54
N ILE A 172 10.25 12.68 5.74
CA ILE A 172 9.50 11.51 6.19
C ILE A 172 8.00 11.88 6.27
N GLY A 173 7.15 10.98 5.79
CA GLY A 173 5.70 11.22 5.72
C GLY A 173 5.24 12.04 4.52
N THR A 174 6.14 12.47 3.62
CA THR A 174 5.72 13.10 2.36
C THR A 174 4.84 12.14 1.56
N VAL A 175 3.60 12.55 1.31
CA VAL A 175 2.68 11.86 0.42
C VAL A 175 2.82 12.47 -0.97
N GLY A 176 3.06 11.62 -1.97
CA GLY A 176 3.20 12.04 -3.35
C GLY A 176 2.92 10.89 -4.31
N GLY A 177 3.03 11.18 -5.60
CA GLY A 177 2.59 10.28 -6.66
C GLY A 177 1.12 10.49 -7.02
N SER A 178 0.67 9.78 -8.05
CA SER A 178 -0.71 9.81 -8.53
C SER A 178 -1.22 8.36 -8.53
N ALA A 179 -2.45 8.16 -8.07
CA ALA A 179 -3.14 6.87 -8.22
C ALA A 179 -3.42 6.54 -9.71
N PHE A 180 -3.25 7.52 -10.59
CA PHE A 180 -3.36 7.39 -12.03
C PHE A 180 -1.99 7.45 -12.68
N VAL A 181 -1.76 6.52 -13.59
CA VAL A 181 -0.70 6.65 -14.60
C VAL A 181 -1.26 7.47 -15.74
N THR A 182 -0.80 8.71 -15.89
CA THR A 182 -1.14 9.53 -17.05
C THR A 182 -0.31 9.06 -18.23
N ILE A 183 -0.98 8.49 -19.24
CA ILE A 183 -0.38 8.25 -20.56
C ILE A 183 -0.53 9.55 -21.35
N LEU A 184 0.57 10.26 -21.56
CA LEU A 184 0.59 11.42 -22.46
C LEU A 184 0.57 10.94 -23.91
N GLN A 185 0.12 11.78 -24.85
CA GLN A 185 0.10 11.41 -26.28
C GLN A 185 1.47 10.97 -26.80
N ASN A 186 2.55 11.53 -26.24
CA ASN A 186 3.93 11.15 -26.56
C ASN A 186 4.37 9.78 -26.00
N ASN A 187 3.60 9.18 -25.09
CA ASN A 187 3.79 7.80 -24.61
C ASN A 187 3.07 6.77 -25.49
N LEU A 188 2.23 7.21 -26.44
CA LEU A 188 1.57 6.33 -27.40
C LEU A 188 2.53 6.01 -28.56
N PRO A 189 2.50 4.79 -29.11
CA PRO A 189 3.23 4.46 -30.32
C PRO A 189 2.85 5.38 -31.48
N ASN A 190 3.83 5.83 -32.25
CA ASN A 190 3.58 6.59 -33.47
C ASN A 190 3.11 5.65 -34.59
N ILE A 191 1.80 5.47 -34.72
CA ILE A 191 1.20 4.64 -35.78
C ILE A 191 0.88 5.53 -36.98
N THR A 192 1.58 5.32 -38.09
CA THR A 192 1.20 5.92 -39.39
C THR A 192 0.17 5.03 -40.06
N LEU A 193 -1.10 5.43 -40.01
CA LEU A 193 -2.16 4.79 -40.79
C LEU A 193 -2.05 5.26 -42.26
N THR A 194 -1.55 4.39 -43.14
CA THR A 194 -1.53 4.65 -44.59
C THR A 194 -2.75 4.05 -45.25
N GLY A 195 -3.52 4.87 -45.97
CA GLY A 195 -4.63 4.42 -46.80
C GLY A 195 -4.72 5.26 -48.06
N THR A 196 -4.71 4.61 -49.22
CA THR A 196 -5.02 5.23 -50.52
C THR A 196 -6.38 4.71 -50.98
N ALA A 197 -7.39 5.57 -51.01
CA ALA A 197 -8.69 5.25 -51.60
C ALA A 197 -8.81 5.95 -52.97
N ASN A 198 -8.57 5.19 -54.04
CA ASN A 198 -8.91 5.61 -55.40
C ASN A 198 -10.24 4.93 -55.79
N ILE A 199 -11.35 5.66 -55.68
CA ILE A 199 -12.65 5.18 -56.15
C ILE A 199 -12.90 5.75 -57.55
N THR A 200 -12.72 4.92 -58.57
CA THR A 200 -13.09 5.24 -59.95
C THR A 200 -14.56 4.89 -60.17
N ILE A 201 -15.44 5.88 -60.24
CA ILE A 201 -16.84 5.67 -60.63
C ILE A 201 -16.91 5.73 -62.16
N ASN A 202 -16.91 4.56 -62.80
CA ASN A 202 -16.89 4.41 -64.25
C ASN A 202 -18.30 4.51 -64.88
N SER A 203 -19.11 5.47 -64.43
CA SER A 203 -20.43 5.72 -65.02
C SER A 203 -20.56 7.21 -65.28
N ALA A 204 -20.71 7.59 -66.56
CA ALA A 204 -21.07 8.94 -66.93
C ALA A 204 -22.36 9.30 -66.18
N GLY A 205 -22.26 10.23 -65.22
CA GLY A 205 -23.43 10.71 -64.51
C GLY A 205 -24.47 11.25 -65.48
N SER A 206 -25.76 10.98 -65.22
CA SER A 206 -26.87 11.45 -66.06
C SER A 206 -26.90 12.98 -66.08
N HIS A 207 -26.75 13.57 -67.26
CA HIS A 207 -26.91 15.01 -67.48
C HIS A 207 -27.73 15.27 -68.74
N THR A 208 -28.35 16.45 -68.82
CA THR A 208 -29.21 16.87 -69.93
C THR A 208 -28.69 18.19 -70.51
N HIS A 209 -28.62 18.28 -71.84
CA HIS A 209 -28.35 19.54 -72.54
C HIS A 209 -29.67 20.21 -72.94
N GLY A 210 -29.72 21.55 -72.86
CA GLY A 210 -30.76 22.35 -73.51
C GLY A 210 -30.46 22.54 -75.00
N SER A 211 -31.45 22.90 -75.82
CA SER A 211 -31.26 23.13 -77.25
C SER A 211 -30.40 24.37 -77.54
N ASP A 212 -29.30 24.21 -78.29
CA ASP A 212 -28.51 25.32 -78.82
C ASP A 212 -29.29 26.11 -79.89
N LYS A 213 -29.24 27.45 -79.81
CA LYS A 213 -29.92 28.37 -80.74
C LYS A 213 -28.97 28.81 -81.86
N GLY A 214 -29.32 28.60 -83.13
CA GLY A 214 -28.60 29.18 -84.27
C GLY A 214 -29.12 30.57 -84.65
N THR A 215 -28.29 31.62 -84.53
CA THR A 215 -28.55 32.96 -85.08
C THR A 215 -27.97 33.07 -86.49
N GLY A 216 -28.63 32.49 -87.49
CA GLY A 216 -28.19 32.55 -88.89
C GLY A 216 -28.72 33.81 -89.59
N PHE A 217 -27.84 34.78 -89.86
CA PHE A 217 -28.10 35.93 -90.73
C PHE A 217 -28.02 35.49 -92.20
N LEU A 218 -29.06 35.82 -92.98
CA LEU A 218 -29.34 35.25 -94.29
C LEU A 218 -29.13 36.30 -95.41
N VAL A 219 -28.23 36.05 -96.36
CA VAL A 219 -27.93 36.95 -97.50
C VAL A 219 -27.89 36.15 -98.82
N THR A 220 -28.67 36.60 -99.82
CA THR A 220 -28.48 36.66 -101.30
C THR A 220 -29.87 36.55 -101.98
N GLY A 221 -30.22 37.22 -103.09
CA GLY A 221 -29.43 37.93 -104.09
C GLY A 221 -30.23 38.92 -104.99
N LEU A 222 -29.57 39.32 -106.08
CA LEU A 222 -29.80 40.43 -107.03
C LEU A 222 -31.09 40.38 -107.87
N PRO A 223 -31.48 41.50 -108.53
CA PRO A 223 -32.83 41.70 -109.05
C PRO A 223 -33.06 41.00 -110.40
N GLY A 224 -34.08 40.13 -110.44
CA GLY A 224 -34.69 39.65 -111.68
C GLY A 224 -34.32 38.20 -112.04
N GLY A 225 -35.25 37.29 -111.77
CA GLY A 225 -35.21 35.91 -112.26
C GLY A 225 -35.37 34.88 -111.14
N GLY A 226 -36.62 34.58 -110.81
CA GLY A 226 -36.94 33.55 -109.82
C GLY A 226 -36.59 32.14 -110.30
N TYR A 227 -36.07 31.34 -109.36
CA TYR A 227 -36.27 29.90 -109.32
C TYR A 227 -36.65 29.51 -107.90
N GLY A 228 -37.85 28.95 -107.76
CA GLY A 228 -38.26 28.26 -106.54
C GLY A 228 -37.55 26.91 -106.40
N GLY A 229 -37.55 26.40 -105.16
CA GLY A 229 -37.41 24.96 -104.92
C GLY A 229 -36.12 24.46 -104.29
N GLY A 230 -35.35 25.29 -103.58
CA GLY A 230 -34.25 24.82 -102.73
C GLY A 230 -34.74 24.33 -101.37
N SER A 231 -34.41 23.08 -101.02
CA SER A 231 -34.64 22.43 -99.72
C SER A 231 -34.28 23.32 -98.52
N ALA A 232 -35.07 23.21 -97.43
CA ALA A 232 -34.95 23.96 -96.17
C ALA A 232 -33.56 23.93 -95.50
N SER A 233 -32.63 23.11 -95.99
CA SER A 233 -31.26 22.99 -95.51
C SER A 233 -30.28 24.06 -96.03
N SER A 234 -30.65 24.89 -97.02
CA SER A 234 -29.78 26.00 -97.47
C SER A 234 -29.89 27.28 -96.63
N TRP A 235 -30.85 27.37 -95.70
CA TRP A 235 -31.09 28.56 -94.87
C TRP A 235 -31.30 28.11 -93.43
N GLY A 236 -30.20 27.88 -92.70
CA GLY A 236 -30.12 27.49 -91.28
C GLY A 236 -31.45 27.10 -90.63
N GLY A 237 -31.91 25.87 -90.90
CA GLY A 237 -33.23 25.43 -90.45
C GLY A 237 -33.36 25.49 -88.93
N THR A 238 -34.44 26.10 -88.45
CA THR A 238 -34.92 25.89 -87.08
C THR A 238 -35.11 24.39 -86.87
N GLY A 239 -34.27 23.77 -86.04
CA GLY A 239 -34.34 22.34 -85.73
C GLY A 239 -33.19 21.47 -86.25
N ALA A 240 -32.18 22.03 -86.93
CA ALA A 240 -30.93 21.30 -87.18
C ALA A 240 -30.08 21.25 -85.89
N ALA A 241 -30.37 20.29 -85.02
CA ALA A 241 -29.61 20.05 -83.81
C ALA A 241 -28.27 19.40 -84.14
N ASN A 242 -27.16 20.12 -84.00
CA ASN A 242 -25.87 19.48 -83.83
C ASN A 242 -25.87 18.81 -82.45
N THR A 243 -25.85 17.49 -82.41
CA THR A 243 -25.65 16.75 -81.16
C THR A 243 -24.18 16.85 -80.76
N THR A 244 -23.88 17.38 -79.58
CA THR A 244 -22.61 17.07 -78.91
C THR A 244 -22.58 15.56 -78.65
N ALA A 245 -21.47 14.87 -78.94
CA ALA A 245 -21.36 13.44 -78.68
C ALA A 245 -21.52 13.18 -77.17
N SER A 246 -22.27 12.13 -76.80
CA SER A 246 -22.66 11.81 -75.39
C SER A 246 -21.50 11.48 -74.44
N THR A 247 -20.24 11.61 -74.87
CA THR A 247 -19.07 11.15 -74.13
C THR A 247 -17.96 12.20 -74.15
N GLY A 248 -17.75 12.86 -73.01
CA GLY A 248 -16.48 13.51 -72.68
C GLY A 248 -15.87 12.79 -71.46
N GLN A 249 -14.66 12.24 -71.59
CA GLN A 249 -13.97 11.65 -70.44
C GLN A 249 -13.65 12.75 -69.43
N HIS A 250 -14.42 12.80 -68.36
CA HIS A 250 -14.06 13.56 -67.17
C HIS A 250 -14.17 12.63 -65.96
N MET A 251 -13.32 12.87 -64.96
CA MET A 251 -13.29 12.08 -63.74
C MET A 251 -14.00 12.84 -62.61
N HIS A 252 -14.77 12.11 -61.82
CA HIS A 252 -15.25 12.61 -60.53
C HIS A 252 -14.22 12.26 -59.46
N THR A 253 -13.73 13.27 -58.74
CA THR A 253 -12.94 13.07 -57.52
C THR A 253 -13.83 13.28 -56.31
N LEU A 254 -14.02 12.22 -55.52
CA LEU A 254 -14.70 12.28 -54.24
C LEU A 254 -13.66 12.29 -53.12
N SER A 255 -13.64 13.35 -52.32
CA SER A 255 -12.86 13.40 -51.07
C SER A 255 -13.73 12.93 -49.92
N GLN A 256 -13.34 11.85 -49.25
CA GLN A 256 -14.05 11.34 -48.07
C GLN A 256 -13.07 11.13 -46.92
N THR A 257 -13.48 11.54 -45.71
CA THR A 257 -12.71 11.31 -44.49
C THR A 257 -12.92 9.87 -44.03
N LEU A 258 -11.92 9.01 -44.18
CA LEU A 258 -11.95 7.66 -43.65
C LEU A 258 -11.62 7.69 -42.14
N VAL A 259 -12.64 7.50 -41.31
CA VAL A 259 -12.43 7.27 -39.87
C VAL A 259 -12.08 5.79 -39.69
N VAL A 260 -10.79 5.50 -39.49
CA VAL A 260 -10.33 4.15 -39.12
C VAL A 260 -10.33 4.06 -37.60
N PRO A 261 -11.29 3.36 -36.97
CA PRO A 261 -11.27 3.17 -35.54
C PRO A 261 -10.03 2.35 -35.16
N LEU A 262 -9.17 2.90 -34.30
CA LEU A 262 -7.95 2.25 -33.79
C LEU A 262 -8.26 1.05 -32.86
N GLY A 263 -9.54 0.68 -32.69
CA GLY A 263 -9.97 -0.46 -31.89
C GLY A 263 -9.89 -0.27 -30.38
N GLY A 264 -9.59 0.94 -29.89
CA GLY A 264 -9.52 1.22 -28.45
C GLY A 264 -10.89 1.20 -27.78
N SER A 265 -11.00 0.52 -26.63
CA SER A 265 -12.24 0.36 -25.86
C SER A 265 -12.32 1.25 -24.60
N ASN A 266 -11.42 2.24 -24.49
CA ASN A 266 -11.32 3.15 -23.35
C ASN A 266 -11.18 2.44 -21.98
N GLN A 267 -10.57 1.26 -21.98
CA GLN A 267 -10.29 0.53 -20.74
C GLN A 267 -9.22 1.27 -19.94
N PRO A 268 -9.47 1.58 -18.65
CA PRO A 268 -8.47 2.18 -17.79
C PRO A 268 -7.23 1.28 -17.69
N VAL A 269 -6.04 1.88 -17.71
CA VAL A 269 -4.80 1.17 -17.40
C VAL A 269 -4.63 1.18 -15.89
N ASP A 270 -4.88 0.02 -15.27
CA ASP A 270 -4.53 -0.20 -13.87
C ASP A 270 -3.06 -0.63 -13.78
N ASN A 271 -2.22 0.19 -13.13
CA ASN A 271 -0.80 -0.09 -12.95
C ASN A 271 -0.45 -0.49 -11.51
N ARG A 272 -1.43 -0.98 -10.75
CA ARG A 272 -1.15 -1.57 -9.44
C ARG A 272 -0.53 -2.95 -9.65
N SER A 273 0.58 -3.22 -8.97
CA SER A 273 1.10 -4.59 -8.87
C SER A 273 0.09 -5.46 -8.11
N ALA A 274 0.07 -6.78 -8.36
CA ALA A 274 -0.74 -7.70 -7.56
C ALA A 274 -0.45 -7.48 -6.05
N TYR A 275 -1.49 -7.29 -5.24
CA TYR A 275 -1.34 -6.85 -3.85
C TYR A 275 -2.26 -7.61 -2.89
N LEU A 276 -1.86 -7.65 -1.62
CA LEU A 276 -2.69 -8.03 -0.48
C LEU A 276 -2.81 -6.82 0.44
N ALA A 277 -4.04 -6.42 0.76
CA ALA A 277 -4.30 -5.26 1.61
C ALA A 277 -4.26 -5.64 3.10
N LEU A 278 -3.44 -4.91 3.87
CA LEU A 278 -3.35 -5.00 5.33
C LEU A 278 -3.33 -3.59 5.91
N ASN A 279 -3.69 -3.47 7.19
CA ASN A 279 -3.57 -2.22 7.93
C ASN A 279 -2.11 -1.98 8.32
N THR A 280 -1.70 -0.72 8.29
CA THR A 280 -0.33 -0.32 8.63
C THR A 280 -0.31 0.35 10.00
N PHE A 281 0.62 -0.03 10.85
CA PHE A 281 0.77 0.50 12.21
C PHE A 281 2.17 1.05 12.42
N ILE A 282 2.28 2.03 13.30
CA ILE A 282 3.55 2.57 13.83
C ILE A 282 3.68 2.24 15.31
N TYR A 283 4.87 1.81 15.75
CA TYR A 283 5.12 1.58 17.17
C TYR A 283 5.49 2.90 17.87
N LEU A 284 4.74 3.24 18.91
CA LEU A 284 4.95 4.46 19.72
C LEU A 284 5.16 4.15 21.20
N GLY A 285 5.36 2.88 21.56
CA GLY A 285 5.52 2.42 22.93
C GLY A 285 4.18 2.11 23.62
N GLU A 286 4.26 1.25 24.64
CA GLU A 286 3.15 0.95 25.55
C GLU A 286 2.94 2.04 26.61
#